data_AF-A0AAN3VUW3-F1
#
_entry.id   AF-A0AAN3VUW3-F1
#
_cell.length_a   1.000
_cell.length_b   1.000
_cell.length_c   1.000
_cell.angle_alpha   90.00
_cell.angle_beta   90.00
_cell.angle_gamma   90.00
#
_symmetry.space_group_name_H-M   'P 1'
#
loop_
_entity.id
_entity.type
_entity.pdbx_description
1 polymer ?
#
loop_
_entity_poly.entity_id
_entity_poly.type
_entity_poly.pdbx_seq_one_letter_code
_entity_poly.pdbx_strand_id
1 'polypeptide(L)'
;MNPDDKNALEEALTLKDKYGAEVVVITMGPLQAKEILNEALSMGADRAYLISDRKFGGSDTWATATILAAAIEKVGNYDIVFCGRQAIDGDTAQVGPEIAEFLGLPQITYVKSIELKENSTLEVCRFTEYGDYIYHVQMPVVLTAIKELNIPRYPTISGIIQNYGEEKKENIETIDFSNLPVDETQIGLKGSPTNVLKSFVPVKNKVSEMIEGDTAKEKTDKLVMKLSAIHLI
;
A
#
# COMPACT_ATOMS: atom_id res chain seq x y z
N MET A 1 -6.08 1.46 -8.48
CA MET A 1 -5.11 0.95 -7.47
C MET A 1 -4.65 2.06 -6.54
N ASN A 2 -4.41 1.80 -5.25
CA ASN A 2 -3.78 2.78 -4.34
C ASN A 2 -2.35 3.14 -4.85
N PRO A 3 -1.89 4.40 -4.77
CA PRO A 3 -0.60 4.79 -5.35
C PRO A 3 0.61 4.03 -4.76
N ASP A 4 0.71 3.97 -3.42
CA ASP A 4 1.84 3.29 -2.77
C ASP A 4 1.84 1.77 -3.09
N ASP A 5 0.66 1.16 -3.26
CA ASP A 5 0.55 -0.25 -3.67
C ASP A 5 1.01 -0.45 -5.12
N LYS A 6 0.78 0.54 -5.99
CA LYS A 6 1.23 0.51 -7.38
C LYS A 6 2.76 0.59 -7.46
N ASN A 7 3.40 1.34 -6.56
CA ASN A 7 4.85 1.34 -6.39
C ASN A 7 5.38 -0.01 -5.89
N ALA A 8 4.68 -0.64 -4.95
CA ALA A 8 5.02 -1.96 -4.44
C ALA A 8 4.93 -3.03 -5.55
N LEU A 9 3.88 -2.97 -6.38
CA LEU A 9 3.72 -3.84 -7.55
C LEU A 9 4.82 -3.62 -8.59
N GLU A 10 5.14 -2.37 -8.92
CA GLU A 10 6.23 -2.08 -9.88
C GLU A 10 7.56 -2.67 -9.43
N GLU A 11 7.86 -2.62 -8.14
CA GLU A 11 9.10 -3.19 -7.63
C GLU A 11 9.11 -4.71 -7.78
N ALA A 12 8.00 -5.37 -7.44
CA ALA A 12 7.85 -6.81 -7.65
C ALA A 12 8.01 -7.19 -9.14
N LEU A 13 7.44 -6.40 -10.05
CA LEU A 13 7.59 -6.59 -11.50
C LEU A 13 9.03 -6.35 -11.97
N THR A 14 9.73 -5.38 -11.39
CA THR A 14 11.13 -5.11 -11.69
C THR A 14 12.03 -6.27 -11.24
N LEU A 15 11.78 -6.83 -10.06
CA LEU A 15 12.46 -8.04 -9.59
C LEU A 15 12.13 -9.25 -10.47
N LYS A 16 10.89 -9.38 -10.94
CA LYS A 16 10.50 -10.38 -11.93
C LYS A 16 11.27 -10.24 -13.24
N ASP A 17 11.36 -9.05 -13.80
CA ASP A 17 12.10 -8.81 -15.05
C ASP A 17 13.58 -9.15 -14.90
N LYS A 18 14.17 -8.91 -13.72
CA LYS A 18 15.59 -9.13 -13.44
C LYS A 18 15.94 -10.57 -13.06
N TYR A 19 15.07 -11.26 -12.34
CA TYR A 19 15.38 -12.55 -11.72
C TYR A 19 14.42 -13.69 -12.09
N GLY A 20 13.38 -13.42 -12.89
CA GLY A 20 12.38 -14.41 -13.26
C GLY A 20 11.44 -14.80 -12.11
N ALA A 21 11.26 -13.91 -11.13
CA ALA A 21 10.35 -14.13 -10.01
C ALA A 21 8.88 -14.23 -10.47
N GLU A 22 8.08 -14.99 -9.72
CA GLU A 22 6.62 -15.01 -9.89
C GLU A 22 6.00 -13.87 -9.06
N VAL A 23 5.09 -13.10 -9.67
CA VAL A 23 4.40 -12.00 -9.00
C VAL A 23 2.94 -12.37 -8.78
N VAL A 24 2.57 -12.53 -7.51
CA VAL A 24 1.21 -12.83 -7.07
C VAL A 24 0.62 -11.61 -6.40
N VAL A 25 -0.57 -11.19 -6.84
CA VAL A 25 -1.27 -10.04 -6.26
C VAL A 25 -2.51 -10.49 -5.48
N ILE A 26 -2.69 -9.93 -4.29
CA ILE A 26 -3.82 -10.23 -3.40
C ILE A 26 -4.51 -8.93 -3.05
N THR A 27 -5.84 -8.91 -3.07
CA THR A 27 -6.62 -7.79 -2.55
C THR A 27 -7.79 -8.30 -1.73
N MET A 28 -8.12 -7.62 -0.64
CA MET A 28 -9.34 -7.87 0.13
C MET A 28 -10.35 -6.77 -0.16
N GLY A 29 -11.55 -7.15 -0.57
CA GLY A 29 -12.58 -6.17 -0.90
C GLY A 29 -13.82 -6.79 -1.53
N PRO A 30 -14.80 -5.96 -1.89
CA PRO A 30 -15.99 -6.45 -2.57
C PRO A 30 -15.64 -6.85 -4.02
N LEU A 31 -16.57 -7.48 -4.75
CA LEU A 31 -16.32 -8.00 -6.09
C LEU A 31 -15.83 -6.95 -7.10
N GLN A 32 -16.12 -5.67 -6.90
CA GLN A 32 -15.59 -4.57 -7.72
C GLN A 32 -14.06 -4.47 -7.65
N ALA A 33 -13.43 -4.94 -6.58
CA ALA A 33 -11.98 -4.96 -6.44
C ALA A 33 -11.28 -5.86 -7.48
N LYS A 34 -12.01 -6.74 -8.17
CA LYS A 34 -11.49 -7.47 -9.34
C LYS A 34 -10.95 -6.52 -10.42
N GLU A 35 -11.49 -5.30 -10.54
CA GLU A 35 -10.99 -4.32 -11.51
C GLU A 35 -9.54 -3.91 -11.24
N ILE A 36 -9.15 -3.80 -9.97
CA ILE A 36 -7.77 -3.44 -9.58
C ILE A 36 -6.83 -4.63 -9.83
N LEU A 37 -7.30 -5.86 -9.60
CA LEU A 37 -6.52 -7.06 -9.91
C LEU A 37 -6.29 -7.22 -11.42
N ASN A 38 -7.30 -6.91 -12.25
CA ASN A 38 -7.13 -6.89 -13.70
C ASN A 38 -6.10 -5.83 -14.12
N GLU A 39 -6.08 -4.66 -13.49
CA GLU A 39 -5.05 -3.63 -13.74
C GLU A 39 -3.65 -4.21 -13.46
N ALA A 40 -3.47 -4.87 -12.31
CA ALA A 40 -2.20 -5.50 -11.92
C ALA A 40 -1.76 -6.62 -12.88
N LEU A 41 -2.68 -7.51 -13.28
CA LEU A 41 -2.43 -8.54 -14.27
C LEU A 41 -2.03 -7.93 -15.63
N SER A 42 -2.68 -6.83 -16.03
CA SER A 42 -2.34 -6.12 -17.29
C SER A 42 -1.00 -5.39 -17.21
N MET A 43 -0.50 -5.07 -16.01
CA MET A 43 0.86 -4.57 -15.77
C MET A 43 1.93 -5.66 -15.81
N GLY A 44 1.56 -6.93 -15.58
CA GLY A 44 2.46 -8.08 -15.71
C GLY A 44 2.47 -9.05 -14.53
N ALA A 45 1.55 -8.93 -13.55
CA ALA A 45 1.41 -9.93 -12.50
C ALA A 45 0.98 -11.30 -13.08
N ASP A 46 1.40 -12.40 -12.44
CA ASP A 46 1.17 -13.77 -12.91
C ASP A 46 -0.15 -14.35 -12.41
N ARG A 47 -0.43 -14.16 -11.13
CA ARG A 47 -1.64 -14.68 -10.46
C ARG A 47 -2.30 -13.61 -9.62
N ALA A 48 -3.61 -13.70 -9.49
CA ALA A 48 -4.40 -12.76 -8.72
C ALA A 48 -5.41 -13.46 -7.82
N TYR A 49 -5.51 -13.00 -6.58
CA TYR A 49 -6.44 -13.50 -5.57
C TYR A 49 -7.30 -12.37 -5.03
N LEU A 50 -8.62 -12.57 -5.09
CA LEU A 50 -9.59 -11.72 -4.43
C LEU A 50 -10.04 -12.38 -3.13
N ILE A 51 -9.81 -11.72 -1.99
CA ILE A 51 -10.34 -12.12 -0.70
C ILE A 51 -11.65 -11.37 -0.48
N SER A 52 -12.78 -12.07 -0.60
CA SER A 52 -14.10 -11.44 -0.62
C SER A 52 -15.15 -12.27 0.10
N ASP A 53 -15.62 -11.77 1.24
CA ASP A 53 -16.76 -12.29 1.98
C ASP A 53 -17.47 -11.15 2.71
N ARG A 54 -18.78 -11.26 2.93
CA ARG A 54 -19.53 -10.28 3.73
C ARG A 54 -19.02 -10.22 5.17
N LYS A 55 -18.52 -11.33 5.71
CA LYS A 55 -17.97 -11.41 7.07
C LYS A 55 -16.71 -10.58 7.25
N PHE A 56 -15.97 -10.28 6.18
CA PHE A 56 -14.78 -9.44 6.22
C PHE A 56 -15.11 -7.93 6.26
N GLY A 57 -16.36 -7.57 5.98
CA GLY A 57 -16.80 -6.18 5.93
C GLY A 57 -16.72 -5.47 7.29
N GLY A 58 -16.33 -4.21 7.26
CA GLY A 58 -16.21 -3.36 8.45
C GLY A 58 -14.99 -3.67 9.32
N SER A 59 -14.00 -4.41 8.78
CA SER A 59 -12.73 -4.65 9.46
C SER A 59 -11.96 -3.35 9.70
N ASP A 60 -11.38 -3.20 10.88
CA ASP A 60 -10.28 -2.27 11.11
C ASP A 60 -8.94 -2.85 10.63
N THR A 61 -7.82 -2.22 10.98
CA THR A 61 -6.49 -2.64 10.52
C THR A 61 -6.14 -4.03 11.01
N TRP A 62 -6.33 -4.29 12.31
CA TRP A 62 -6.03 -5.59 12.94
C TRP A 62 -6.79 -6.73 12.26
N ALA A 63 -8.11 -6.59 12.11
CA ALA A 63 -8.93 -7.61 11.44
C ALA A 63 -8.55 -7.75 9.95
N THR A 64 -8.25 -6.65 9.27
CA THR A 64 -7.81 -6.66 7.86
C THR A 64 -6.48 -7.38 7.69
N ALA A 65 -5.49 -7.07 8.52
CA ALA A 65 -4.17 -7.69 8.50
C ALA A 65 -4.24 -9.18 8.86
N THR A 66 -5.09 -9.57 9.81
CA THR A 66 -5.36 -10.98 10.15
C THR A 66 -5.84 -11.77 8.92
N ILE A 67 -6.83 -11.23 8.20
CA ILE A 67 -7.40 -11.86 7.00
C ILE A 67 -6.36 -11.95 5.88
N LEU A 68 -5.62 -10.87 5.64
CA LEU A 68 -4.59 -10.82 4.60
C LEU A 68 -3.40 -11.74 4.91
N ALA A 69 -2.95 -11.80 6.16
CA ALA A 69 -1.89 -12.73 6.57
C ALA A 69 -2.30 -14.19 6.33
N ALA A 70 -3.51 -14.58 6.76
CA ALA A 70 -4.03 -15.93 6.49
C ALA A 70 -4.17 -16.24 4.99
N ALA A 71 -4.49 -15.23 4.18
CA ALA A 71 -4.55 -15.37 2.72
C ALA A 71 -3.15 -15.58 2.13
N ILE A 72 -2.16 -14.82 2.60
CA ILE A 72 -0.76 -14.95 2.19
C ILE A 72 -0.21 -16.34 2.56
N GLU A 73 -0.47 -16.83 3.79
CA GLU A 73 -0.08 -18.20 4.20
C GLU A 73 -0.76 -19.27 3.35
N LYS A 74 -2.06 -19.12 3.05
CA LYS A 74 -2.81 -20.06 2.22
C LYS A 74 -2.27 -20.12 0.79
N VAL A 75 -1.90 -18.99 0.20
CA VAL A 75 -1.28 -18.94 -1.13
C VAL A 75 0.13 -19.54 -1.10
N GLY A 76 0.89 -19.27 -0.03
CA GLY A 76 2.19 -19.87 0.26
C GLY A 76 3.32 -19.46 -0.70
N ASN A 77 4.50 -20.04 -0.49
CA ASN A 77 5.70 -19.91 -1.35
C ASN A 77 6.08 -18.47 -1.69
N TYR A 78 6.17 -17.60 -0.68
CA TYR A 78 6.63 -16.21 -0.85
C TYR A 78 8.01 -15.99 -0.22
N ASP A 79 8.85 -15.22 -0.90
CA ASP A 79 10.13 -14.74 -0.37
C ASP A 79 10.04 -13.26 0.06
N ILE A 80 9.16 -12.48 -0.57
CA ILE A 80 8.95 -11.06 -0.27
C ILE A 80 7.46 -10.77 -0.32
N VAL A 81 6.94 -10.16 0.74
CA VAL A 81 5.58 -9.60 0.76
C VAL A 81 5.69 -8.09 0.60
N PHE A 82 5.12 -7.56 -0.47
CA PHE A 82 5.06 -6.14 -0.74
C PHE A 82 3.72 -5.54 -0.34
N CYS A 83 3.74 -4.39 0.33
CA CYS A 83 2.57 -3.56 0.59
C CYS A 83 2.89 -2.11 0.21
N GLY A 84 1.87 -1.28 -0.06
CA GLY A 84 2.07 0.16 0.02
C GLY A 84 2.29 0.61 1.48
N ARG A 85 2.98 1.73 1.69
CA ARG A 85 3.13 2.33 3.03
C ARG A 85 1.77 2.63 3.65
N GLN A 86 0.88 3.30 2.93
CA GLN A 86 -0.46 3.61 3.41
C GLN A 86 -1.49 3.60 2.28
N ALA A 87 -2.72 3.25 2.62
CA ALA A 87 -3.88 3.46 1.74
C ALA A 87 -4.43 4.88 1.97
N ILE A 88 -4.73 5.60 0.90
CA ILE A 88 -5.13 7.03 0.95
C ILE A 88 -6.55 7.28 1.50
N ASP A 89 -7.32 6.22 1.71
CA ASP A 89 -8.67 6.27 2.25
C ASP A 89 -8.66 6.13 3.79
N GLY A 90 -7.89 5.18 4.31
CA GLY A 90 -7.73 4.95 5.75
C GLY A 90 -6.58 5.74 6.40
N ASP A 91 -5.52 6.03 5.65
CA ASP A 91 -4.33 6.80 6.08
C ASP A 91 -3.67 6.29 7.39
N THR A 92 -3.75 4.99 7.68
CA THR A 92 -3.24 4.42 8.95
C THR A 92 -1.79 3.98 8.91
N ALA A 93 -1.30 3.53 7.75
CA ALA A 93 0.01 2.88 7.58
C ALA A 93 0.25 1.65 8.50
N GLN A 94 -0.81 0.98 8.97
CA GLN A 94 -0.74 -0.09 9.98
C GLN A 94 -0.77 -1.50 9.40
N VAL A 95 -1.53 -1.72 8.33
CA VAL A 95 -1.84 -3.08 7.82
C VAL A 95 -0.58 -3.85 7.38
N GLY A 96 0.34 -3.20 6.66
CA GLY A 96 1.59 -3.84 6.23
C GLY A 96 2.41 -4.39 7.41
N PRO A 97 2.70 -3.54 8.43
CA PRO A 97 3.37 -4.01 9.63
C PRO A 97 2.62 -5.07 10.45
N GLU A 98 1.30 -4.94 10.58
CA GLU A 98 0.48 -5.94 11.27
C GLU A 98 0.52 -7.30 10.55
N ILE A 99 0.51 -7.32 9.21
CA ILE A 99 0.70 -8.54 8.42
C ILE A 99 2.06 -9.18 8.75
N ALA A 100 3.13 -8.40 8.83
CA ALA A 100 4.46 -8.93 9.15
C ALA A 100 4.49 -9.60 10.53
N GLU A 101 3.86 -8.97 11.53
CA GLU A 101 3.73 -9.55 12.87
C GLU A 101 2.94 -10.87 12.85
N PHE A 102 1.78 -10.91 12.17
CA PHE A 102 0.98 -12.15 12.08
C PHE A 102 1.70 -13.29 11.37
N LEU A 103 2.52 -12.98 10.36
CA LEU A 103 3.35 -13.97 9.67
C LEU A 103 4.64 -14.31 10.42
N GLY A 104 4.98 -13.60 11.50
CA GLY A 104 6.24 -13.76 12.23
C GLY A 104 7.48 -13.39 11.40
N LEU A 105 7.35 -12.41 10.50
CA LEU A 105 8.39 -12.03 9.55
C LEU A 105 9.09 -10.71 9.93
N PRO A 106 10.37 -10.55 9.58
CA PRO A 106 11.00 -9.24 9.65
C PRO A 106 10.29 -8.26 8.69
N GLN A 107 10.31 -6.98 9.06
CA GLN A 107 9.71 -5.92 8.27
C GLN A 107 10.65 -4.74 8.05
N ILE A 108 10.52 -4.09 6.89
CA ILE A 108 11.13 -2.78 6.64
C ILE A 108 10.09 -1.87 5.99
N THR A 109 9.74 -0.80 6.69
CA THR A 109 8.80 0.21 6.21
C THR A 109 9.49 1.36 5.49
N TYR A 110 8.77 2.17 4.72
CA TYR A 110 9.31 3.36 4.02
C TYR A 110 10.45 3.02 3.05
N VAL A 111 10.29 1.96 2.27
CA VAL A 111 11.33 1.44 1.39
C VAL A 111 11.49 2.30 0.14
N LYS A 112 12.72 2.79 -0.07
CA LYS A 112 13.12 3.70 -1.15
C LYS A 112 13.99 3.02 -2.22
N SER A 113 14.67 1.93 -1.90
CA SER A 113 15.34 1.08 -2.91
C SER A 113 15.59 -0.31 -2.35
N ILE A 114 15.64 -1.31 -3.24
CA ILE A 114 15.93 -2.71 -2.89
C ILE A 114 16.96 -3.26 -3.86
N GLU A 115 17.89 -4.05 -3.35
CA GLU A 115 18.83 -4.81 -4.17
C GLU A 115 19.01 -6.22 -3.59
N LEU A 116 18.86 -7.24 -4.43
CA LEU A 116 19.18 -8.61 -4.05
C LEU A 116 20.69 -8.83 -4.04
N LYS A 117 21.22 -9.21 -2.87
CA LYS A 117 22.60 -9.61 -2.64
C LYS A 117 22.72 -11.13 -2.61
N GLU A 118 23.90 -11.64 -2.28
CA GLU A 118 24.16 -13.08 -2.16
C GLU A 118 23.38 -13.71 -1.01
N ASN A 119 23.22 -15.04 -1.03
CA ASN A 119 22.60 -15.84 0.04
C ASN A 119 21.19 -15.37 0.46
N SER A 120 20.35 -15.02 -0.51
CA SER A 120 18.96 -14.60 -0.25
C SER A 120 18.83 -13.40 0.71
N THR A 121 19.85 -12.54 0.71
CA THR A 121 19.86 -11.32 1.51
C THR A 121 19.46 -10.13 0.63
N LEU A 122 18.58 -9.28 1.14
CA LEU A 122 18.19 -8.03 0.51
C LEU A 122 18.91 -6.88 1.21
N GLU A 123 19.51 -6.00 0.42
CA GLU A 123 19.90 -4.68 0.86
C GLU A 123 18.73 -3.73 0.60
N VAL A 124 18.20 -3.12 1.65
CA VAL A 124 17.00 -2.28 1.59
C VAL A 124 17.31 -0.91 2.17
N CYS A 125 17.06 0.13 1.37
CA CYS A 125 17.16 1.52 1.82
C CYS A 125 15.81 1.97 2.36
N ARG A 126 15.78 2.36 3.63
CA ARG A 126 14.61 2.93 4.31
C ARG A 126 14.79 4.44 4.48
N PHE A 127 13.80 5.18 4.01
CA PHE A 127 13.73 6.63 4.20
C PHE A 127 13.28 6.98 5.62
N THR A 128 13.88 8.03 6.19
CA THR A 128 13.42 8.72 7.40
C THR A 128 13.65 10.22 7.26
N GLU A 129 13.05 11.01 8.15
CA GLU A 129 13.19 12.47 8.17
C GLU A 129 14.64 12.94 8.41
N TYR A 130 15.47 12.10 9.04
CA TYR A 130 16.86 12.41 9.38
C TYR A 130 17.87 11.84 8.38
N GLY A 131 17.42 11.05 7.41
CA GLY A 131 18.26 10.43 6.39
C GLY A 131 17.84 9.02 6.01
N ASP A 132 18.60 8.43 5.10
CA ASP A 132 18.39 7.09 4.59
C ASP A 132 19.21 6.07 5.41
N TYR A 133 18.57 4.98 5.81
CA TYR A 133 19.22 3.86 6.49
C TYR A 133 19.26 2.63 5.58
N ILE A 134 20.43 2.00 5.48
CA ILE A 134 20.62 0.76 4.72
C ILE A 134 20.54 -0.42 5.68
N TYR A 135 19.60 -1.32 5.42
CA TYR A 135 19.40 -2.56 6.16
C TYR A 135 19.77 -3.76 5.29
N HIS A 136 20.30 -4.79 5.92
CA HIS A 136 20.47 -6.11 5.31
C HIS A 136 19.53 -7.08 6.01
N VAL A 137 18.67 -7.76 5.24
CA VAL A 137 17.64 -8.66 5.78
C VAL A 137 17.58 -9.94 4.96
N GLN A 138 17.44 -11.08 5.62
CA GLN A 138 17.23 -12.36 4.95
C GLN A 138 15.74 -12.55 4.62
N MET A 139 15.46 -13.08 3.44
CA MET A 139 14.11 -13.51 3.06
C MET A 139 13.69 -14.76 3.88
N PRO A 140 12.41 -14.92 4.24
CA PRO A 140 11.27 -14.08 3.86
C PRO A 140 11.13 -12.77 4.64
N VAL A 141 10.63 -11.71 3.99
CA VAL A 141 10.49 -10.35 4.58
C VAL A 141 9.23 -9.63 4.09
N VAL A 142 8.68 -8.73 4.90
CA VAL A 142 7.61 -7.79 4.51
C VAL A 142 8.18 -6.39 4.28
N LEU A 143 7.87 -5.79 3.13
CA LEU A 143 8.37 -4.47 2.74
C LEU A 143 7.21 -3.54 2.39
N THR A 144 7.22 -2.32 2.93
CA THR A 144 6.23 -1.29 2.54
C THR A 144 6.85 -0.22 1.64
N ALA A 145 6.35 -0.11 0.41
CA ALA A 145 6.83 0.83 -0.58
C ALA A 145 6.33 2.26 -0.34
N ILE A 146 7.17 3.24 -0.65
CA ILE A 146 6.79 4.65 -0.80
C ILE A 146 6.91 5.08 -2.26
N LYS A 147 6.30 6.22 -2.59
CA LYS A 147 6.33 6.81 -3.92
C LYS A 147 7.75 6.97 -4.49
N GLU A 148 8.72 7.26 -3.64
CA GLU A 148 10.12 7.49 -4.00
C GLU A 148 10.84 6.21 -4.49
N LEU A 149 10.26 5.03 -4.26
CA LEU A 149 10.87 3.75 -4.64
C LEU A 149 11.09 3.63 -6.15
N ASN A 150 10.07 3.97 -6.93
CA ASN A 150 10.08 3.81 -8.38
C ASN A 150 8.98 4.65 -9.06
N ILE A 151 8.90 4.58 -10.39
CA ILE A 151 7.80 5.14 -11.17
C ILE A 151 7.06 3.95 -11.80
N PRO A 152 5.82 3.65 -11.38
CA PRO A 152 5.12 2.49 -11.88
C PRO A 152 4.88 2.51 -13.38
N ARG A 153 5.06 1.36 -14.03
CA ARG A 153 4.81 1.19 -15.46
C ARG A 153 3.32 1.26 -15.78
N TYR A 154 3.04 1.48 -17.06
CA TYR A 154 1.67 1.38 -17.57
C TYR A 154 1.30 -0.08 -17.88
N PRO A 155 0.01 -0.44 -17.80
CA PRO A 155 -0.47 -1.70 -18.36
C PRO A 155 -0.14 -1.82 -19.85
N THR A 156 0.19 -3.03 -20.30
CA THR A 156 0.47 -3.29 -21.72
C THR A 156 -0.83 -3.44 -22.50
N ILE A 157 -0.84 -3.08 -23.79
CA ILE A 157 -2.03 -3.26 -24.65
C ILE A 157 -2.47 -4.72 -24.70
N SER A 158 -1.51 -5.64 -24.83
CA SER A 158 -1.77 -7.08 -24.80
C SER A 158 -2.41 -7.52 -23.49
N GLY A 159 -1.87 -7.05 -22.35
CA GLY A 159 -2.42 -7.32 -21.03
C GLY A 159 -3.83 -6.72 -20.85
N ILE A 160 -4.11 -5.55 -21.40
CA ILE A 160 -5.45 -4.94 -21.35
C ILE A 160 -6.44 -5.80 -22.12
N ILE A 161 -6.12 -6.21 -23.34
CA ILE A 161 -6.98 -7.06 -24.16
C ILE A 161 -7.25 -8.40 -23.43
N GLN A 162 -6.24 -8.99 -22.83
CA GLN A 162 -6.37 -10.28 -22.14
C GLN A 162 -7.24 -10.23 -20.88
N ASN A 163 -7.20 -9.13 -20.12
CA ASN A 163 -7.87 -9.05 -18.82
C ASN A 163 -9.17 -8.23 -18.83
N TYR A 164 -9.36 -7.34 -19.82
CA TYR A 164 -10.58 -6.53 -19.98
C TYR A 164 -11.38 -6.84 -21.25
N GLY A 165 -10.82 -7.59 -22.20
CA GLY A 165 -11.49 -7.94 -23.45
C GLY A 165 -12.68 -8.90 -23.26
N GLU A 166 -13.45 -9.08 -24.33
CA GLU A 166 -14.61 -9.98 -24.36
C GLU A 166 -14.22 -11.45 -24.12
N GLU A 167 -13.02 -11.85 -24.56
CA GLU A 167 -12.45 -13.19 -24.37
C GLU A 167 -11.59 -13.29 -23.10
N LYS A 168 -11.84 -12.47 -22.08
CA LYS A 168 -11.02 -12.50 -20.86
C LYS A 168 -11.01 -13.89 -20.23
N LYS A 169 -9.82 -14.37 -19.87
CA LYS A 169 -9.68 -15.56 -19.04
C LYS A 169 -9.89 -15.16 -17.59
N GLU A 170 -10.70 -15.93 -16.87
CA GLU A 170 -10.93 -15.68 -15.44
C GLU A 170 -9.70 -16.15 -14.65
N ASN A 171 -8.68 -15.30 -14.61
CA ASN A 171 -7.39 -15.56 -13.94
C ASN A 171 -7.37 -15.06 -12.49
N ILE A 172 -8.51 -14.64 -11.95
CA ILE A 172 -8.66 -14.15 -10.59
C ILE A 172 -9.37 -15.23 -9.76
N GLU A 173 -8.64 -15.87 -8.88
CA GLU A 173 -9.20 -16.79 -7.91
C GLU A 173 -9.87 -16.00 -6.78
N THR A 174 -11.08 -16.38 -6.38
CA THR A 174 -11.79 -15.73 -5.26
C THR A 174 -11.78 -16.66 -4.06
N ILE A 175 -11.23 -16.19 -2.93
CA ILE A 175 -11.20 -16.91 -1.66
C ILE A 175 -12.19 -16.22 -0.71
N ASP A 176 -13.16 -17.00 -0.24
CA ASP A 176 -14.14 -16.57 0.75
C ASP A 176 -13.78 -17.08 2.16
N PHE A 177 -14.61 -16.77 3.15
CA PHE A 177 -14.41 -17.22 4.52
C PHE A 177 -14.34 -18.74 4.65
N SER A 178 -15.13 -19.48 3.88
CA SER A 178 -15.18 -20.95 3.98
C SER A 178 -13.86 -21.63 3.60
N ASN A 179 -13.08 -20.96 2.76
CA ASN A 179 -11.80 -21.45 2.26
C ASN A 179 -10.60 -20.83 2.97
N LEU A 180 -10.79 -19.95 3.95
CA LEU A 180 -9.70 -19.24 4.64
C LEU A 180 -9.61 -19.71 6.11
N PRO A 181 -8.42 -20.12 6.61
CA PRO A 181 -8.27 -20.62 7.97
C PRO A 181 -8.19 -19.48 9.00
N VAL A 182 -9.29 -18.73 9.17
CA VAL A 182 -9.41 -17.60 10.12
C VAL A 182 -10.54 -17.81 11.10
N ASP A 183 -10.36 -17.35 12.33
CA ASP A 183 -11.43 -17.33 13.33
C ASP A 183 -12.45 -16.23 13.01
N GLU A 184 -13.73 -16.59 12.95
CA GLU A 184 -14.84 -15.64 12.77
C GLU A 184 -14.87 -14.56 13.87
N THR A 185 -14.34 -14.84 15.07
CA THR A 185 -14.29 -13.86 16.16
C THR A 185 -13.21 -12.79 15.98
N GLN A 186 -12.26 -12.99 15.06
CA GLN A 186 -11.11 -12.10 14.84
C GLN A 186 -11.17 -11.32 13.52
N ILE A 187 -12.28 -11.43 12.79
CA ILE A 187 -12.47 -10.82 11.46
C ILE A 187 -13.68 -9.89 11.42
N GLY A 188 -13.69 -9.00 10.42
CA GLY A 188 -14.81 -8.08 10.22
C GLY A 188 -15.00 -7.12 11.38
N LEU A 189 -16.16 -6.46 11.39
CA LEU A 189 -16.53 -5.52 12.44
C LEU A 189 -16.52 -6.12 13.85
N LYS A 190 -16.85 -7.41 13.99
CA LYS A 190 -16.89 -8.08 15.31
C LYS A 190 -15.51 -8.32 15.89
N GLY A 191 -14.55 -8.67 15.05
CA GLY A 191 -13.17 -8.91 15.45
C GLY A 191 -12.29 -7.66 15.46
N SER A 192 -12.84 -6.50 15.09
CA SER A 192 -12.13 -5.22 15.05
C SER A 192 -12.01 -4.61 16.44
N PRO A 193 -10.80 -4.44 16.99
CA PRO A 193 -10.60 -3.75 18.27
C PRO A 193 -11.03 -2.28 18.25
N THR A 194 -11.00 -1.63 17.07
CA THR A 194 -11.37 -0.23 16.88
C THR A 194 -12.67 -0.10 16.10
N ASN A 195 -13.46 0.94 16.41
CA ASN A 195 -14.73 1.23 15.74
C ASN A 195 -14.88 2.74 15.52
N VAL A 196 -15.18 3.14 14.27
CA VAL A 196 -15.39 4.55 13.92
C VAL A 196 -16.76 5.02 14.44
N LEU A 197 -16.76 5.74 15.55
CA LEU A 197 -18.00 6.22 16.18
C LEU A 197 -18.70 7.32 15.35
N LYS A 198 -17.93 8.26 14.79
CA LYS A 198 -18.46 9.39 14.03
C LYS A 198 -17.43 9.87 13.03
N SER A 199 -17.88 10.10 11.80
CA SER A 199 -17.12 10.82 10.76
C SER A 199 -17.80 12.15 10.46
N PHE A 200 -17.01 13.20 10.26
CA PHE A 200 -17.50 14.52 9.87
C PHE A 200 -16.47 15.20 8.97
N VAL A 201 -16.93 16.07 8.08
CA VAL A 201 -16.05 16.87 7.23
C VAL A 201 -15.53 18.05 8.04
N PRO A 202 -14.20 18.23 8.20
CA PRO A 202 -13.65 19.36 8.94
C PRO A 202 -13.95 20.67 8.19
N VAL A 203 -14.59 21.62 8.88
CA VAL A 203 -14.85 22.96 8.33
C VAL A 203 -13.55 23.76 8.35
N LYS A 204 -12.99 24.03 7.16
CA LYS A 204 -11.77 24.86 7.02
C LYS A 204 -12.17 26.30 6.75
N ASN A 205 -12.15 27.14 7.77
CA ASN A 205 -12.25 28.59 7.60
C ASN A 205 -10.86 29.13 7.23
N LYS A 206 -10.70 29.64 6.01
CA LYS A 206 -9.49 30.35 5.58
C LYS A 206 -9.77 31.83 5.49
N VAL A 207 -8.99 32.62 6.22
CA VAL A 207 -8.94 34.07 6.05
C VAL A 207 -7.67 34.37 5.25
N SER A 208 -7.83 34.85 4.03
CA SER A 208 -6.73 35.24 3.17
C SER A 208 -6.66 36.75 3.13
N GLU A 209 -5.49 37.32 3.42
CA GLU A 209 -5.22 38.74 3.28
C GLU A 209 -4.16 38.94 2.19
N MET A 210 -4.46 39.77 1.20
CA MET A 210 -3.49 40.17 0.20
C MET A 210 -2.72 41.39 0.72
N ILE A 211 -1.40 41.27 0.84
CA ILE A 211 -0.56 42.38 1.33
C ILE A 211 -0.34 43.40 0.22
N GLU A 212 -0.88 44.60 0.41
CA GLU A 212 -0.76 45.71 -0.52
C GLU A 212 0.50 46.57 -0.26
N GLY A 213 1.05 47.13 -1.33
CA GLY A 213 2.22 48.00 -1.32
C GLY A 213 2.67 48.37 -2.74
N ASP A 214 3.38 49.48 -2.89
CA ASP A 214 3.79 50.00 -4.20
C ASP A 214 5.10 49.37 -4.66
N THR A 215 5.93 48.92 -3.71
CA THR A 215 7.19 48.22 -3.98
C THR A 215 7.23 46.82 -3.38
N ALA A 216 8.04 45.93 -3.96
CA ALA A 216 8.25 44.58 -3.43
C ALA A 216 8.83 44.58 -2.00
N LYS A 217 9.62 45.60 -1.67
CA LYS A 217 10.23 45.78 -0.35
C LYS A 217 9.15 46.05 0.71
N GLU A 218 8.25 47.00 0.45
CA GLU A 218 7.16 47.33 1.38
C GLU A 218 6.20 46.15 1.61
N LYS A 219 5.89 45.39 0.55
CA LYS A 219 5.07 44.17 0.69
C LYS A 219 5.74 43.14 1.59
N THR A 220 7.05 42.95 1.43
CA THR A 220 7.84 42.02 2.26
C THR A 220 7.89 42.48 3.72
N ASP A 221 8.16 43.76 3.97
CA ASP A 221 8.24 44.31 5.32
C ASP A 221 6.90 44.16 6.06
N LYS A 222 5.78 44.50 5.40
CA LYS A 222 4.43 44.32 5.97
C LYS A 222 4.09 42.85 6.23
N LEU A 223 4.51 41.95 5.34
CA LEU A 223 4.30 40.51 5.51
C LEU A 223 5.07 39.99 6.72
N VAL A 224 6.36 40.33 6.86
CA VAL A 224 7.21 39.92 7.98
C VAL A 224 6.65 40.45 9.30
N MET A 225 6.24 41.72 9.35
CA MET A 225 5.62 42.30 10.54
C MET A 225 4.35 41.53 10.96
N LYS A 226 3.48 41.20 10.01
CA LYS A 226 2.26 40.44 10.29
C LYS A 226 2.56 39.01 10.73
N LEU A 227 3.49 38.32 10.08
CA LEU A 227 3.90 36.95 10.42
C LEU A 227 4.54 36.87 11.83
N SER A 228 5.37 37.86 12.18
CA SER A 228 5.96 37.97 13.52
C SER A 228 4.90 38.27 14.59
N ALA A 229 3.94 39.16 14.30
CA ALA A 229 2.85 39.47 15.23
C ALA A 229 1.97 38.24 15.55
N ILE A 230 1.84 37.30 14.60
CA ILE A 230 1.12 36.04 14.79
C ILE A 230 2.04 34.87 15.20
N HIS A 231 3.31 35.14 15.52
CA HIS A 231 4.30 34.17 16.01
C HIS A 231 4.52 32.98 15.07
N LEU A 232 4.43 33.20 13.75
CA LEU A 232 4.79 32.19 12.75
C LEU A 232 6.27 32.25 12.34
N ILE A 233 6.95 33.34 12.68
CA ILE A 233 8.39 33.58 12.54
C ILE A 233 8.91 34.36 13.74
#